data_AF-A0A5N6J6F6-F1
#
_entry.id   AF-A0A5N6J6F6-F1
#
_cell.length_a   1.000
_cell.length_b   1.000
_cell.length_c   1.000
_cell.angle_alpha   90.00
_cell.angle_beta   90.00
_cell.angle_gamma   90.00
#
_symmetry.space_group_name_H-M   'P 1'
#
loop_
_entity.id
_entity.type
_entity.pdbx_description
1 polymer ?
#
loop_
_entity_poly.entity_id
_entity_poly.type
_entity_poly.pdbx_seq_one_letter_code
_entity_poly.pdbx_strand_id
1 'polypeptide(L)'
;MIITRPGEGDVVDVTKDWTVCWREFTEASSFDIRLTHLTSPPAENVFVQTVTDAPKEGCVTIPGRHIDGIAGGPLYRVWATRVGTSEPPFAESQTFTVEN
;
A
#
# COMPACT_ATOMS: atom_id res chain seq x y z
N MET A 1 1.30 -10.62 -8.71
CA MET A 1 2.03 -9.92 -7.64
C MET A 1 1.41 -10.27 -6.31
N ILE A 2 2.23 -10.50 -5.30
CA ILE A 2 1.81 -10.75 -3.92
C ILE A 2 2.48 -9.70 -3.05
N ILE A 3 1.69 -8.87 -2.35
CA ILE A 3 2.23 -7.94 -1.34
C ILE A 3 2.41 -8.74 -0.05
N THR A 4 3.64 -8.82 0.44
CA THR A 4 4.02 -9.64 1.61
C THR A 4 4.21 -8.81 2.87
N ARG A 5 4.38 -7.49 2.73
CA ARG A 5 4.37 -6.53 3.83
C ARG A 5 3.65 -5.24 3.43
N PRO A 6 2.80 -4.66 4.30
CA PRO A 6 2.43 -5.16 5.63
C PRO A 6 1.66 -6.49 5.60
N GLY A 7 1.87 -7.30 6.63
CA GLY A 7 1.23 -8.60 6.82
C GLY A 7 -0.05 -8.51 7.67
N GLU A 8 -0.71 -9.65 7.84
CA GLU A 8 -1.91 -9.73 8.68
C GLU A 8 -1.58 -9.43 10.15
N GLY A 9 -2.28 -8.48 10.75
CA GLY A 9 -2.11 -8.10 12.14
C GLY A 9 -0.93 -7.17 12.44
N ASP A 10 -0.16 -6.76 11.42
CA ASP A 10 0.89 -5.76 11.58
C ASP A 10 0.30 -4.41 12.04
N VAL A 11 1.12 -3.63 12.75
CA VAL A 11 0.84 -2.24 13.12
C VAL A 11 1.87 -1.36 12.42
N VAL A 12 1.40 -0.44 11.59
CA VAL A 12 2.21 0.45 10.76
C VAL A 12 1.97 1.89 11.18
N ASP A 13 2.97 2.50 11.78
CA ASP A 13 2.99 3.94 12.05
C ASP A 13 3.41 4.69 10.77
N VAL A 14 2.44 5.32 10.09
CA VAL A 14 2.70 6.02 8.82
C VAL A 14 3.44 7.34 9.02
N THR A 15 3.55 7.84 10.26
CA THR A 15 4.38 9.02 10.57
C THR A 15 5.87 8.70 10.58
N LYS A 16 6.22 7.41 10.65
CA LYS A 16 7.59 6.89 10.56
C LYS A 16 7.81 6.17 9.24
N ASP A 17 9.06 6.00 8.85
CA ASP A 17 9.41 5.21 7.67
C ASP A 17 8.91 3.77 7.84
N TRP A 18 8.20 3.28 6.84
CA TRP A 18 7.67 1.92 6.80
C TRP A 18 7.95 1.27 5.46
N THR A 19 7.65 -0.01 5.31
CA THR A 19 8.08 -0.78 4.13
C THR A 19 6.95 -1.56 3.51
N VAL A 20 6.86 -1.51 2.18
CA VAL A 20 6.03 -2.39 1.37
C VAL A 20 6.92 -3.38 0.64
N CYS A 21 6.65 -4.67 0.81
CA CYS A 21 7.39 -5.74 0.13
C CYS A 21 6.48 -6.54 -0.77
N TRP A 22 7.03 -7.07 -1.87
CA TRP A 22 6.29 -7.87 -2.83
C TRP A 22 7.11 -9.01 -3.43
N ARG A 23 6.39 -9.98 -3.99
CA ARG A 23 6.92 -11.10 -4.77
C ARG A 23 6.08 -11.32 -6.03
N GLU A 24 6.66 -12.05 -6.98
CA GLU A 24 5.96 -12.47 -8.20
C GLU A 24 5.32 -11.31 -8.96
N PHE A 25 6.02 -10.18 -9.02
CA PHE A 25 5.61 -9.06 -9.87
C PHE A 25 6.00 -9.38 -11.31
N THR A 26 4.98 -9.59 -12.14
CA THR A 26 5.13 -9.96 -13.56
C THR A 26 4.38 -8.99 -14.48
N GLU A 27 3.76 -7.94 -13.92
CA GLU A 27 3.13 -6.89 -14.71
C GLU A 27 4.20 -5.89 -15.21
N ALA A 28 3.78 -4.73 -15.75
CA ALA A 28 4.68 -3.66 -16.18
C ALA A 28 5.78 -3.36 -15.14
N SER A 29 6.90 -2.74 -15.51
CA SER A 29 7.98 -2.45 -14.55
C SER A 29 7.63 -1.39 -13.49
N SER A 30 6.37 -0.95 -13.36
CA SER A 30 5.98 0.14 -12.45
C SER A 30 4.55 0.00 -11.95
N PHE A 31 4.29 0.48 -10.74
CA PHE A 31 2.96 0.46 -10.12
C PHE A 31 2.82 1.57 -9.07
N ASP A 32 1.59 1.97 -8.79
CA ASP A 32 1.27 2.89 -7.70
C ASP A 32 0.91 2.13 -6.43
N ILE A 33 1.47 2.58 -5.31
CA ILE A 33 1.11 2.13 -3.97
C ILE A 33 0.05 3.08 -3.42
N ARG A 34 -1.05 2.50 -2.97
CA ARG A 34 -2.18 3.18 -2.33
C ARG A 34 -2.43 2.59 -0.95
N LEU A 35 -2.73 3.44 0.02
CA LEU A 35 -3.19 3.04 1.34
C LEU A 35 -4.72 3.14 1.37
N THR A 36 -5.38 2.04 1.66
CA THR A 36 -6.84 1.92 1.56
C THR A 36 -7.46 1.51 2.88
N HIS A 37 -8.45 2.26 3.35
CA HIS A 37 -9.24 1.95 4.55
C HIS A 37 -10.57 1.30 4.15
N LEU A 38 -10.88 0.12 4.70
CA LEU A 38 -12.04 -0.69 4.29
C LEU A 38 -13.34 -0.43 5.07
N THR A 39 -13.44 0.67 5.81
CA THR A 39 -14.55 0.89 6.76
C THR A 39 -15.72 1.71 6.22
N SER A 40 -15.52 2.52 5.18
CA SER A 40 -16.57 3.38 4.60
C SER A 40 -16.67 3.17 3.09
N PRO A 41 -17.87 3.11 2.50
CA PRO A 41 -18.05 3.25 1.04
C PRO A 41 -18.30 4.72 0.66
N PRO A 42 -17.56 5.27 -0.33
CA PRO A 42 -16.42 4.67 -1.02
C PRO A 42 -15.20 4.55 -0.09
N ALA A 43 -14.42 3.47 -0.26
CA ALA A 43 -13.21 3.24 0.52
C ALA A 43 -12.27 4.45 0.42
N GLU A 44 -11.78 4.91 1.57
CA GLU A 44 -10.75 5.95 1.61
C GLU A 44 -9.48 5.36 1.02
N ASN A 45 -9.08 5.86 -0.14
CA ASN A 45 -7.94 5.36 -0.88
C ASN A 45 -7.00 6.51 -1.20
N VAL A 46 -5.83 6.49 -0.59
CA VAL A 46 -4.85 7.58 -0.70
C VAL A 46 -3.62 7.08 -1.44
N PHE A 47 -3.21 7.84 -2.46
CA PHE A 47 -1.95 7.60 -3.17
C PHE A 47 -0.77 7.86 -2.23
N VAL A 48 0.16 6.92 -2.19
CA VAL A 48 1.36 7.00 -1.35
C VAL A 48 2.58 7.33 -2.21
N GLN A 49 2.88 6.49 -3.19
CA GLN A 49 4.08 6.57 -4.00
C GLN A 49 3.98 5.70 -5.26
N THR A 50 4.65 6.10 -6.33
CA THR A 50 4.90 5.26 -7.51
C THR A 50 6.23 4.52 -7.36
N VAL A 51 6.21 3.20 -7.55
CA VAL A 51 7.41 2.37 -7.69
C VAL A 51 7.73 2.25 -9.18
N THR A 52 8.96 2.59 -9.55
CA THR A 52 9.47 2.48 -10.92
C THR A 52 10.56 1.42 -10.99
N ASP A 53 10.74 0.84 -12.19
CA ASP A 53 11.69 -0.25 -12.46
C ASP A 53 11.67 -1.38 -11.40
N ALA A 54 10.46 -1.73 -10.97
CA ALA A 54 10.24 -2.68 -9.89
C ALA A 54 10.72 -4.09 -10.29
N PRO A 55 11.61 -4.71 -9.50
CA PRO A 55 12.01 -6.09 -9.72
C PRO A 55 10.84 -7.06 -9.46
N LYS A 56 10.99 -8.30 -9.93
CA LYS A 56 10.03 -9.39 -9.68
C LYS A 56 9.74 -9.61 -8.18
N GLU A 57 10.74 -9.43 -7.34
CA GLU A 57 10.63 -9.42 -5.87
C GLU A 57 11.45 -8.24 -5.35
N GLY A 58 10.88 -7.50 -4.39
CA GLY A 58 11.52 -6.32 -3.84
C GLY A 58 10.78 -5.74 -2.65
N CYS A 59 11.38 -4.71 -2.06
CA CYS A 59 10.77 -3.88 -1.05
C CYS A 59 11.04 -2.42 -1.37
N VAL A 60 10.11 -1.54 -1.01
CA VAL A 60 10.28 -0.09 -1.05
C VAL A 60 10.00 0.49 0.33
N THR A 61 10.86 1.39 0.76
CA THR A 61 10.62 2.19 1.96
C THR A 61 9.71 3.35 1.59
N ILE A 62 8.59 3.45 2.28
CA ILE A 62 7.69 4.60 2.23
C ILE A 62 8.14 5.59 3.30
N PRO A 63 8.50 6.82 2.93
CA PRO A 63 8.87 7.84 3.90
C PRO A 63 7.71 8.16 4.84
N GLY A 64 8.02 8.23 6.14
CA GLY A 64 7.07 8.61 7.17
C GLY A 64 6.58 10.04 6.98
N ARG A 65 5.26 10.22 6.94
CA ARG A 65 4.62 11.54 6.87
C ARG A 65 3.18 11.44 7.35
N HIS A 66 2.64 12.57 7.78
CA HIS A 66 1.20 12.69 7.92
C HIS A 66 0.54 12.46 6.56
N ILE A 67 -0.45 11.56 6.51
CA ILE A 67 -1.22 11.28 5.30
C ILE A 67 -2.63 11.82 5.50
N ASP A 68 -2.95 12.92 4.81
CA ASP A 68 -4.29 13.50 4.82
C ASP A 68 -5.32 12.45 4.38
N GLY A 69 -6.42 12.34 5.13
CA GLY A 69 -7.49 11.36 4.86
C GLY A 69 -7.23 9.97 5.45
N ILE A 70 -6.21 9.80 6.29
CA ILE A 70 -5.96 8.57 7.05
C ILE A 70 -6.19 8.86 8.54
N ALA A 71 -7.24 8.31 9.13
CA ALA A 71 -7.53 8.50 10.55
C ALA A 71 -6.68 7.59 11.48
N GLY A 72 -6.08 6.53 10.93
CA GLY A 72 -5.53 5.44 11.72
C GLY A 72 -6.62 4.48 12.22
N GLY A 73 -6.20 3.34 12.75
CA GLY A 73 -7.07 2.25 13.17
C GLY A 73 -6.88 0.96 12.37
N PRO A 74 -7.72 -0.06 12.59
CA PRO A 74 -7.64 -1.34 11.90
C PRO A 74 -8.22 -1.24 10.47
N LEU A 75 -8.20 -2.36 9.74
CA LEU A 75 -8.87 -2.52 8.44
C LEU A 75 -8.22 -1.73 7.28
N TYR A 76 -6.91 -1.50 7.36
CA TYR A 76 -6.14 -0.95 6.25
C TYR A 76 -5.54 -2.05 5.38
N ARG A 77 -5.36 -1.74 4.09
CA ARG A 77 -4.61 -2.54 3.12
C ARG A 77 -3.74 -1.66 2.24
N VAL A 78 -2.62 -2.22 1.79
CA VAL A 78 -1.83 -1.65 0.72
C VAL A 78 -2.35 -2.21 -0.58
N TRP A 79 -2.67 -1.33 -1.52
CA TRP A 79 -3.09 -1.64 -2.86
C TRP A 79 -1.98 -1.30 -3.85
N ALA A 80 -1.71 -2.21 -4.78
CA ALA A 80 -0.93 -1.95 -5.97
C ALA A 80 -1.88 -1.78 -7.16
N THR A 81 -1.81 -0.61 -7.81
CA THR A 81 -2.61 -0.28 -9.00
C THR A 81 -1.71 0.05 -10.18
N ARG A 82 -2.27 0.02 -11.39
CA ARG A 82 -1.58 0.54 -12.57
C ARG A 82 -1.31 2.03 -12.39
N VAL A 83 -0.15 2.48 -12.85
CA VAL A 83 0.31 3.86 -12.70
C VAL A 83 -0.70 4.84 -13.30
N GLY A 84 -1.10 5.85 -12.54
CA GLY A 84 -1.97 6.93 -13.00
C GLY A 84 -3.44 6.51 -13.20
N THR A 85 -3.85 5.36 -12.68
CA THR A 85 -5.23 4.87 -12.78
C THR A 85 -5.97 4.93 -11.45
N SER A 86 -7.30 4.94 -11.55
CA SER A 86 -8.23 4.69 -10.43
C SER A 86 -8.91 3.33 -10.57
N GLU A 87 -8.31 2.43 -11.36
CA GLU A 87 -8.79 1.05 -11.51
C GLU A 87 -8.66 0.30 -10.17
N PRO A 88 -9.45 -0.78 -9.96
CA PRO A 88 -9.23 -1.69 -8.85
C PRO A 88 -7.79 -2.20 -8.78
N PRO A 89 -7.28 -2.53 -7.58
CA PRO A 89 -5.94 -3.06 -7.43
C PRO A 89 -5.81 -4.40 -8.16
N PHE A 90 -4.66 -4.62 -8.80
CA PHE A 90 -4.31 -5.96 -9.29
C PHE A 90 -3.64 -6.80 -8.19
N ALA A 91 -3.19 -6.17 -7.11
CA ALA A 91 -2.73 -6.84 -5.90
C ALA A 91 -3.01 -6.02 -4.65
N GLU A 92 -3.31 -6.70 -3.55
CA GLU A 92 -3.51 -6.09 -2.24
C GLU A 92 -2.76 -6.88 -1.15
N SER A 93 -2.38 -6.18 -0.08
CA SER A 93 -1.84 -6.81 1.13
C SER A 93 -2.94 -7.48 1.95
N GLN A 94 -2.52 -8.24 2.95
CA GLN A 94 -3.42 -8.59 4.06
C GLN A 94 -3.81 -7.35 4.85
N THR A 95 -4.85 -7.49 5.67
CA THR A 95 -5.35 -6.42 6.51
C THR A 95 -4.41 -6.14 7.69
N PHE A 96 -4.12 -4.87 7.93
CA PHE A 96 -3.26 -4.41 9.04
C PHE A 96 -3.86 -3.16 9.73
N THR A 97 -3.21 -2.73 10.81
CA THR A 97 -3.56 -1.55 11.60
C THR A 97 -2.62 -0.39 11.27
N VAL A 98 -3.15 0.81 11.08
CA VAL A 98 -2.39 2.04 10.89
C VAL A 98 -2.38 2.87 12.17
N GLU A 99 -1.23 3.40 12.54
CA GLU A 99 -1.07 4.51 13.47
C GLU A 99 -0.69 5.76 12.67
N ASN A 100 -1.30 6.92 12.96
CA ASN A 100 -1.07 8.19 12.25
C ASN A 100 -0.98 9.35 13.25
#